data_AF-A0A832CHW6-F1
#
_entry.id   AF-A0A832CHW6-F1
#
_cell.length_a   1.000
_cell.length_b   1.000
_cell.length_c   1.000
_cell.angle_alpha   90.00
_cell.angle_beta   90.00
_cell.angle_gamma   90.00
#
_symmetry.space_group_name_H-M   'P 1'
#
loop_
_entity.id
_entity.type
_entity.pdbx_description
1 polymer ?
#
loop_
_entity_poly.entity_id
_entity_poly.type
_entity_poly.pdbx_seq_one_letter_code
_entity_poly.pdbx_strand_id
1 'polypeptide(L)' 'MTTEVSRITVPRFMAFKQAGHKIAMLTAYDYGMASLVDAAGIEGILVGDSMSMVVQGHPTTLPVT' A
#
# COMPACT_ATOMS: atom_id res chain seq x y z
N MET A 1 9.43 3.19 -22.61
CA MET A 1 8.98 2.07 -21.77
C MET A 1 7.56 2.38 -21.34
N THR A 2 6.56 1.76 -21.96
CA THR A 2 5.18 1.85 -21.50
C THR A 2 5.08 1.03 -20.22
N THR A 3 4.97 1.69 -19.07
CA THR A 3 4.70 1.02 -17.81
C THR A 3 3.33 0.35 -17.95
N GLU A 4 3.28 -0.97 -18.10
CA GLU A 4 2.00 -1.67 -17.98
C GLU A 4 1.53 -1.49 -16.55
N VAL A 5 0.47 -0.69 -16.37
CA VAL A 5 -0.18 -0.53 -15.07
C VAL A 5 -0.91 -1.83 -14.76
N SER A 6 -0.25 -2.73 -14.03
CA SER A 6 -0.87 -3.97 -13.55
C SER A 6 -1.83 -3.65 -12.41
N ARG A 7 -3.08 -3.32 -12.76
CA ARG A 7 -4.13 -3.02 -11.77
C ARG A 7 -4.38 -4.21 -10.86
N ILE A 8 -4.16 -4.02 -9.55
CA ILE A 8 -4.52 -4.98 -8.51
C ILE A 8 -5.98 -4.74 -8.08
N THR A 9 -6.73 -5.82 -7.90
CA THR A 9 -8.15 -5.80 -7.53
C THR A 9 -8.42 -6.86 -6.45
N VAL A 10 -9.57 -6.75 -5.77
CA VAL A 10 -9.96 -7.74 -4.74
C VAL A 10 -9.97 -9.19 -5.29
N PRO A 11 -10.56 -9.48 -6.47
CA PRO A 11 -10.44 -10.82 -7.06
C PRO A 11 -9.00 -11.27 -7.33
N ARG A 12 -8.10 -10.35 -7.68
CA ARG A 12 -6.69 -10.68 -7.91
C ARG A 12 -5.96 -11.05 -6.63
N PHE A 13 -6.24 -10.38 -5.51
CA PHE A 13 -5.74 -10.81 -4.19
C PHE A 13 -6.25 -12.20 -3.81
N MET A 14 -7.52 -12.51 -4.10
CA MET A 14 -8.07 -13.85 -3.87
C MET A 14 -7.37 -14.91 -4.72
N ALA A 15 -7.09 -14.61 -5.99
CA ALA A 15 -6.35 -15.50 -6.89
C ALA A 15 -4.91 -15.74 -6.40
N PHE A 16 -4.20 -14.69 -5.95
CA PHE A 16 -2.87 -14.82 -5.36
C PHE A 16 -2.86 -15.75 -4.15
N LYS A 17 -3.84 -15.58 -3.25
CA LYS A 17 -4.00 -16.48 -2.09
C LYS A 17 -4.22 -17.93 -2.52
N GLN A 18 -5.07 -18.19 -3.50
CA GLN A 18 -5.34 -19.55 -4.02
C GLN A 18 -4.10 -20.16 -4.69
N ALA A 19 -3.30 -19.34 -5.38
CA ALA A 19 -2.05 -19.75 -6.00
C ALA A 19 -0.87 -19.91 -5.01
N GLY A 20 -1.08 -19.65 -3.71
CA GLY A 20 -0.01 -19.67 -2.70
C GLY A 20 0.99 -18.51 -2.81
N HIS A 21 0.69 -17.50 -3.64
CA HIS A 21 1.52 -16.31 -3.81
C HIS A 21 1.38 -15.40 -2.59
N LYS A 22 2.51 -14.97 -2.02
CA LYS A 22 2.54 -14.05 -0.88
C LYS A 22 2.38 -12.62 -1.37
N ILE A 23 1.41 -11.91 -0.81
CA ILE A 23 1.09 -10.52 -1.14
C ILE A 23 1.94 -9.61 -0.27
N ALA A 24 2.70 -8.69 -0.87
CA ALA A 24 3.38 -7.62 -0.14
C ALA A 24 2.49 -6.36 -0.09
N MET A 25 2.44 -5.73 1.08
CA MET A 25 1.74 -4.46 1.26
C MET A 25 2.60 -3.51 2.08
N LEU A 26 2.60 -2.23 1.71
CA LEU A 26 3.31 -1.16 2.42
C LEU A 26 2.40 0.04 2.67
N THR A 27 2.70 0.82 3.69
CA THR A 27 2.05 2.10 3.91
C THR A 27 2.68 3.18 3.04
N ALA A 28 1.85 4.10 2.54
CA ALA A 28 2.30 5.33 1.89
C ALA A 28 1.26 6.42 2.17
N TYR A 29 1.72 7.65 2.41
CA TYR A 29 0.86 8.75 2.87
C TYR A 29 0.87 9.95 1.92
N ASP A 30 1.67 9.90 0.86
CA ASP A 30 1.72 10.91 -0.19
C ASP A 30 1.98 10.29 -1.57
N TYR A 31 1.90 11.14 -2.60
CA TYR A 31 2.08 10.75 -3.99
C TYR A 31 3.49 10.24 -4.31
N GLY A 32 4.52 10.84 -3.74
CA GLY A 32 5.91 10.47 -4.03
C GLY A 32 6.23 9.07 -3.50
N MET A 33 5.84 8.80 -2.25
CA MET A 33 5.95 7.48 -1.64
C MET A 33 5.14 6.45 -2.43
N ALA A 34 3.88 6.74 -2.76
CA ALA A 34 3.03 5.81 -3.50
C ALA A 34 3.61 5.46 -4.87
N SER A 35 4.16 6.45 -5.58
CA SER A 35 4.80 6.24 -6.89
C SER A 35 6.04 5.36 -6.79
N LEU A 36 6.86 5.54 -5.74
CA LEU A 36 8.04 4.70 -5.51
C LEU A 36 7.65 3.26 -5.14
N VAL A 37 6.64 3.10 -4.29
CA VAL A 37 6.14 1.79 -3.85
C VAL A 37 5.50 1.00 -5.01
N ASP A 38 4.72 1.67 -5.86
CA ASP A 38 4.15 1.08 -7.08
C ASP A 38 5.25 0.65 -8.07
N ALA A 39 6.26 1.51 -8.29
CA ALA A 39 7.41 1.19 -9.14
C ALA A 39 8.25 0.03 -8.61
N ALA A 40 8.24 -0.21 -7.28
CA ALA A 40 8.89 -1.36 -6.65
C ALA A 40 8.12 -2.67 -6.80
N GLY A 41 6.91 -2.65 -7.39
CA GLY A 41 6.11 -3.84 -7.66
C GLY A 41 5.29 -4.35 -6.48
N ILE A 42 5.02 -3.50 -5.47
CA ILE A 42 4.21 -3.87 -4.31
C ILE A 42 2.73 -3.99 -4.72
N GLU A 43 2.06 -5.06 -4.29
CA GLU A 43 0.69 -5.36 -4.75
C GLU A 43 -0.39 -4.54 -4.03
N GLY A 44 -0.07 -3.93 -2.90
CA GLY A 44 -1.03 -3.11 -2.15
C GLY A 44 -0.39 -1.96 -1.38
N ILE A 45 -1.04 -0.80 -1.43
CA ILE A 45 -0.71 0.37 -0.62
C ILE A 45 -1.81 0.57 0.43
N LEU A 46 -1.42 0.65 1.70
CA LEU A 46 -2.32 0.91 2.82
C LEU A 46 -2.17 2.35 3.30
N VAL A 47 -3.19 3.18 3.04
CA VAL A 47 -3.34 4.48 3.70
C VAL A 47 -3.97 4.23 5.07
N GLY A 48 -3.12 4.02 6.07
CA GLY A 48 -3.53 3.65 7.43
C GLY A 48 -3.47 4.79 8.44
N ASP A 49 -4.18 4.61 9.56
CA ASP A 49 -4.18 5.49 10.75
C ASP A 49 -2.80 5.66 11.40
N SER A 50 -1.87 4.72 11.13
CA SER A 50 -0.44 4.84 11.43
C SER A 50 0.18 6.17 11.01
N MET A 51 -0.39 6.89 10.04
CA MET A 51 0.02 8.25 9.67
C MET A 51 0.00 9.22 10.87
N SER A 52 -0.88 9.01 11.84
CA SER A 52 -0.95 9.83 13.05
C SER A 52 0.38 9.80 13.81
N MET A 53 1.04 8.64 13.87
CA MET A 53 2.31 8.50 14.57
C MET A 53 3.49 8.93 13.69
N VAL A 54 3.54 8.42 12.45
CA VAL A 54 4.75 8.57 11.61
C VAL A 54 4.80 9.86 10.79
N VAL A 55 3.64 10.50 10.55
CA VAL A 55 3.54 11.76 9.80
C VAL A 55 3.19 12.92 10.74
N GLN A 56 2.20 12.74 11.61
CA GLN A 56 1.72 13.82 12.49
C GLN A 56 2.46 13.90 13.84
N GLY A 57 3.22 12.87 14.21
CA GLY A 57 4.02 12.84 15.45
C GLY A 57 3.22 12.58 16.72
N HIS A 58 2.00 12.04 16.62
CA HIS A 58 1.20 11.65 17.78
C HIS A 58 1.72 10.35 18.42
N PRO A 59 1.48 10.15 19.74
CA PRO A 59 1.91 8.94 20.44
C PRO A 59 1.04 7.71 20.11
N THR A 60 -0.14 7.91 19.56
CA THR A 60 -1.10 6.85 19.20
C THR A 60 -1.80 7.21 17.89
N THR A 61 -2.61 6.29 17.35
CA THR A 61 -3.39 6.54 16.13
C THR A 61 -4.77 7.15 16.37
N LEU A 62 -5.20 7.28 17.63
CA LEU A 62 -6.50 7.84 18.01
C LEU A 62 -6.76 9.28 17.52
N PRO A 63 -5.76 10.19 17.44
CA PRO A 63 -6.00 11.57 17.02
C PRO A 63 -6.20 11.76 15.51
N VAL A 64 -6.02 10.70 14.70
CA VAL A 64 -6.19 10.79 13.24
C VAL A 64 -7.64 11.10 12.88
N THR A 65 -7.85 11.90 11.83
CA THR A 65 -9.17 12.27 11.31
C THR A 65 -9.19 12.20 9.79
#